data_AF-A0A3E1NU89-F1
#
_entry.id   AF-A0A3E1NU89-F1
#
_cell.length_a   1.000
_cell.length_b   1.000
_cell.length_c   1.000
_cell.angle_alpha   90.00
_cell.angle_beta   90.00
_cell.angle_gamma   90.00
#
_symmetry.space_group_name_H-M   'P 1'
#
loop_
_entity.id
_entity.type
_entity.pdbx_description
1 polymer ?
#
loop_
_entity_poly.entity_id
_entity_poly.type
_entity_poly.pdbx_seq_one_letter_code
_entity_poly.pdbx_strand_id
1 'polypeptide(L)'
;MYCCSCQKNTDNKPSSTTSSQKVMITLQPGGEFTVDQSARKINSSTIAKTIRDSTYYSVEIWNGSSKYALGIFDNPDSIHFLLDPAYTYKIRLVVLQKGTGHGFYRDYYEWGDSYGNPQDNGKPLFYYPIGGILQNHMDYAPNILFYSYGFGENGTDYQTFTSDSTGSIVTGPLAEATTYAGEVKNYTVDATQPTITIPMRRLVFGIKYTCPQLTQGRLLVTFDYPNYLPGKVLYPNTIDTDLGIYSAVEFLTADTLQRGSGTVGTYDIVASIKWELPDGRTYNIGNGLTTLPTPGRNQLLNVNITLPLLDSSATSGNSTLSLKYSTTSWSTNTPIRF
;
A
#
# COMPACT_ATOMS: atom_id res chain seq x y z
N MET A 1 45.36 72.13 17.82
CA MET A 1 43.98 72.08 18.33
C MET A 1 43.08 71.69 17.18
N TYR A 2 42.70 70.41 17.08
CA TYR A 2 41.63 69.89 16.23
C TYR A 2 41.01 68.71 16.97
N CYS A 3 39.71 68.79 17.26
CA CYS A 3 38.94 67.83 18.04
C CYS A 3 38.42 66.69 17.15
N CYS A 4 38.61 65.44 17.57
CA CYS A 4 37.86 64.30 17.05
C CYS A 4 36.48 64.24 17.72
N SER A 5 35.42 64.26 16.91
CA SER A 5 34.05 63.95 17.30
C SER A 5 33.67 62.62 16.63
N CYS A 6 33.59 61.54 17.40
CA CYS A 6 33.01 60.28 16.93
C CYS A 6 31.49 60.42 16.88
N GLN A 7 30.91 60.43 15.68
CA GLN A 7 29.47 60.27 15.50
C GLN A 7 29.06 58.85 15.90
N LYS A 8 28.04 58.78 16.74
CA LYS A 8 27.41 57.55 17.21
C LYS A 8 26.58 56.98 16.05
N ASN A 9 27.07 55.93 15.40
CA ASN A 9 26.25 55.18 14.45
C ASN A 9 25.07 54.57 15.21
N THR A 10 23.87 54.88 14.75
CA THR A 10 22.62 54.23 15.15
C THR A 10 22.77 52.72 15.00
N ASP A 11 22.67 52.01 16.13
CA ASP A 11 22.49 50.57 16.17
C ASP A 11 21.22 50.20 15.40
N ASN A 12 21.38 49.83 14.13
CA ASN A 12 20.39 48.99 13.47
C ASN A 12 20.50 47.61 14.11
N LYS A 13 19.74 47.40 15.19
CA LYS A 13 19.47 46.09 15.76
C LYS A 13 19.11 45.15 14.60
N PRO A 14 19.79 44.00 14.43
CA PRO A 14 19.38 43.02 13.44
C PRO A 14 17.91 42.69 13.70
N SER A 15 17.08 42.79 12.67
CA SER A 15 15.69 42.33 12.76
C SER A 15 15.74 40.88 13.23
N SER A 16 15.30 40.62 14.46
CA SER A 16 15.17 39.27 14.96
C SER A 16 14.12 38.60 14.10
N THR A 17 14.56 37.77 13.16
CA THR A 17 13.71 36.73 12.59
C THR A 17 13.10 36.00 13.78
N THR A 18 11.79 36.13 13.95
CA THR A 18 11.01 35.33 14.87
C THR A 18 11.23 33.87 14.50
N SER A 19 12.20 33.23 15.16
CA SER A 19 12.32 31.79 15.22
C SER A 19 11.10 31.32 16.00
N SER A 20 9.98 31.10 15.33
CA SER A 20 8.83 30.42 15.91
C SER A 20 9.32 29.06 16.38
N GLN A 21 9.20 28.84 17.69
CA GLN A 21 9.62 27.60 18.31
C GLN A 21 8.81 26.45 17.69
N LYS A 22 9.50 25.52 17.04
CA LYS A 22 8.85 24.33 16.48
C LYS A 22 8.24 23.50 17.60
N VAL A 23 7.06 22.96 17.35
CA VAL A 23 6.32 22.08 18.27
C VAL A 23 6.47 20.65 17.79
N MET A 24 6.81 19.75 18.71
CA MET A 24 6.82 18.31 18.44
C MET A 24 5.39 17.81 18.40
N ILE A 25 4.98 17.23 17.28
CA ILE A 25 3.65 16.68 17.05
C ILE A 25 3.73 15.16 17.08
N THR A 26 2.77 14.55 17.78
CA THR A 26 2.54 13.10 17.77
C THR A 26 1.41 12.77 16.81
N LEU A 27 1.62 11.77 15.97
CA LEU A 27 0.62 11.32 15.00
C LEU A 27 -0.18 10.16 15.56
N GLN A 28 -1.51 10.21 15.38
CA GLN A 28 -2.40 9.10 15.68
C GLN A 28 -3.24 8.77 14.44
N PRO A 29 -3.27 7.51 13.98
CA PRO A 29 -4.24 7.12 12.97
C PRO A 29 -5.63 7.01 13.59
N GLY A 30 -6.65 7.44 12.85
CA GLY A 30 -8.06 7.22 13.16
C GLY A 30 -8.82 6.64 11.97
N GLY A 31 -10.15 6.55 12.06
CA GLY A 31 -10.98 6.05 10.94
C GLY A 31 -10.95 4.53 10.80
N GLU A 32 -10.73 4.03 9.58
CA GLU A 32 -10.83 2.60 9.23
C GLU A 32 -9.61 1.77 9.68
N PHE A 33 -8.58 2.40 10.23
CA PHE A 33 -7.39 1.74 10.75
C PHE A 33 -7.34 1.80 12.28
N THR A 34 -6.99 0.68 12.91
CA THR A 34 -6.66 0.63 14.35
C THR A 34 -5.31 -0.04 14.54
N VAL A 35 -4.49 0.48 15.46
CA VAL A 35 -3.12 0.00 15.70
C VAL A 35 -3.10 -1.48 16.13
N ASP A 36 -4.15 -1.99 16.78
CA ASP A 36 -4.31 -3.41 17.10
C ASP A 36 -4.30 -4.33 15.86
N GLN A 37 -4.63 -3.82 14.67
CA GLN A 37 -4.53 -4.56 13.40
C GLN A 37 -3.08 -4.78 12.95
N SER A 38 -2.12 -4.09 13.55
CA SER A 38 -0.69 -4.28 13.25
C SER A 38 -0.06 -5.40 14.08
N ALA A 39 -0.64 -5.84 15.21
CA ALA A 39 -0.07 -6.90 16.05
C ALA A 39 -0.71 -8.27 15.77
N ARG A 40 -0.05 -9.13 14.99
CA ARG A 40 -0.52 -10.50 14.75
C ARG A 40 -0.29 -11.35 16.01
N LYS A 41 -1.28 -11.43 16.91
CA LYS A 41 -1.30 -12.43 18.00
C LYS A 41 -1.87 -13.73 17.45
N ILE A 42 -1.00 -14.69 17.15
CA ILE A 42 -1.40 -16.09 16.93
C ILE A 42 -0.89 -16.89 18.13
N ASN A 43 -1.81 -17.49 18.88
CA ASN A 43 -1.55 -18.44 19.96
C ASN A 43 -0.45 -18.03 20.95
N SER A 44 -0.74 -17.05 21.81
CA SER A 44 -0.02 -16.76 23.07
C SER A 44 1.51 -16.60 23.01
N SER A 45 2.10 -16.54 21.82
CA SER A 45 3.52 -16.32 21.58
C SER A 45 3.70 -15.18 20.60
N THR A 46 4.52 -14.21 20.97
CA THR A 46 4.91 -13.11 20.10
C THR A 46 6.01 -13.63 19.18
N ILE A 47 5.67 -14.07 17.98
CA ILE A 47 6.68 -14.37 16.96
C ILE A 47 7.28 -13.03 16.52
N ALA A 48 8.61 -12.91 16.56
CA ALA A 48 9.31 -11.75 16.02
C ALA A 48 8.95 -11.61 14.53
N LYS A 49 8.37 -10.47 14.15
CA LYS A 49 8.00 -10.22 12.76
C LYS A 49 9.26 -10.20 11.91
N THR A 50 9.24 -10.94 10.81
CA THR A 50 10.21 -10.70 9.75
C THR A 50 9.90 -9.34 9.11
N ILE A 51 10.90 -8.68 8.53
CA ILE A 51 10.69 -7.44 7.77
C ILE A 51 9.57 -7.62 6.73
N ARG A 52 9.43 -8.82 6.16
CA ARG A 52 8.37 -9.16 5.20
C ARG A 52 6.95 -9.16 5.79
N ASP A 53 6.81 -9.43 7.08
CA ASP A 53 5.54 -9.46 7.83
C ASP A 53 5.29 -8.16 8.63
N SER A 54 6.15 -7.15 8.45
CA SER A 54 6.03 -5.85 9.11
C SER A 54 4.91 -4.99 8.55
N THR A 55 4.50 -4.01 9.37
CA THR A 55 3.61 -2.93 8.96
C THR A 55 4.47 -1.69 8.81
N TYR A 56 4.37 -1.03 7.67
CA TYR A 56 5.14 0.19 7.39
C TYR A 56 4.23 1.40 7.42
N TYR A 57 4.75 2.50 7.93
CA TYR A 57 4.08 3.77 8.03
C TYR A 57 4.91 4.79 7.24
N SER A 58 4.32 5.44 6.25
CA SER A 58 4.93 6.57 5.56
C SER A 58 4.21 7.83 5.95
N VAL A 59 4.99 8.83 6.37
CA VAL A 59 4.49 10.15 6.72
C VAL A 59 5.08 11.16 5.76
N GLU A 60 4.20 11.90 5.10
CA GLU A 60 4.54 12.96 4.17
C GLU A 60 3.96 14.28 4.67
N ILE A 61 4.78 15.32 4.71
CA ILE A 61 4.37 16.65 5.17
C ILE A 61 4.74 17.66 4.09
N TRP A 62 3.79 18.50 3.70
CA TRP A 62 4.00 19.57 2.73
C TRP A 62 3.61 20.91 3.35
N ASN A 63 4.37 21.94 3.00
CA ASN A 63 4.03 23.34 3.22
C ASN A 63 3.75 23.97 1.85
N GLY A 64 2.47 24.23 1.57
CA GLY A 64 2.02 24.56 0.21
C GLY A 64 2.30 23.40 -0.76
N SER A 65 2.98 23.69 -1.87
CA SER A 65 3.39 22.71 -2.88
C SER A 65 4.73 22.03 -2.58
N SER A 66 5.48 22.52 -1.59
CA SER A 66 6.82 22.02 -1.29
C SER A 66 6.77 20.95 -0.21
N LYS A 67 7.46 19.82 -0.43
CA LYS A 67 7.64 18.80 0.59
C LYS A 67 8.49 19.39 1.72
N TYR A 68 7.94 19.39 2.92
CA TYR A 68 8.56 19.92 4.14
C TYR A 68 9.28 18.82 4.91
N ALA A 69 8.65 17.64 5.04
CA ALA A 69 9.26 16.49 5.69
C ALA A 69 8.73 15.16 5.13
N LEU A 70 9.53 14.09 5.27
CA LEU A 70 9.19 12.74 4.87
C LEU A 70 9.83 11.72 5.82
N GLY A 71 9.13 10.63 6.14
CA GLY A 71 9.73 9.54 6.90
C GLY A 71 9.00 8.22 6.68
N ILE A 72 9.73 7.11 6.80
CA ILE A 72 9.18 5.75 6.80
C ILE A 72 9.55 5.08 8.12
N PHE A 73 8.55 4.45 8.73
CA PHE A 73 8.62 3.84 10.05
C PHE A 73 8.06 2.41 10.02
N ASP A 74 8.50 1.57 10.95
CA ASP A 74 7.94 0.23 11.20
C ASP A 74 7.21 0.13 12.56
N ASN A 75 7.22 1.22 13.33
CA ASN A 75 6.51 1.38 14.59
C ASN A 75 5.68 2.67 14.57
N PRO A 76 4.35 2.63 14.83
CA PRO A 76 3.55 3.84 14.86
C PRO A 76 3.90 4.74 16.07
N ASP A 77 4.38 4.17 17.17
CA ASP A 77 4.70 4.92 18.39
C ASP A 77 5.98 5.77 18.23
N SER A 78 6.79 5.54 17.18
CA SER A 78 7.97 6.35 16.90
C SER A 78 7.70 7.55 15.99
N ILE A 79 6.44 7.74 15.56
CA ILE A 79 6.08 8.80 14.62
C ILE A 79 5.89 10.13 15.35
N HIS A 80 6.97 10.91 15.38
CA HIS A 80 6.98 12.28 15.89
C HIS A 80 7.65 13.23 14.89
N PHE A 81 7.16 14.46 14.80
CA PHE A 81 7.71 15.45 13.88
C PHE A 81 7.55 16.90 14.35
N LEU A 82 8.46 17.76 13.92
CA LEU A 82 8.57 19.16 14.32
C LEU A 82 7.92 20.09 13.29
N LEU A 83 6.84 20.74 13.69
CA LEU A 83 6.15 21.74 12.86
C LEU A 83 6.27 23.14 13.44
N ASP A 84 6.29 24.12 12.56
CA ASP A 84 6.35 25.52 12.90
C ASP A 84 4.91 26.11 12.87
N PRO A 85 4.42 26.67 14.00
CA PRO A 85 3.08 27.25 14.07
C PRO A 85 2.80 28.42 13.12
N ALA A 86 3.83 29.02 12.53
CA ALA A 86 3.67 30.10 11.56
C ALA A 86 3.11 29.63 10.20
N TYR A 87 3.06 28.31 9.95
CA TYR A 87 2.63 27.75 8.67
C TYR A 87 1.43 26.80 8.82
N THR A 88 0.81 26.55 7.67
CA THR A 88 -0.22 25.51 7.50
C THR A 88 0.33 24.37 6.68
N TYR A 89 -0.01 23.14 7.07
CA TYR A 89 0.55 21.93 6.47
C TYR A 89 -0.51 21.05 5.84
N LYS A 90 -0.11 20.31 4.80
CA LYS A 90 -0.77 19.04 4.42
C LYS A 90 0.02 17.93 5.07
N ILE A 91 -0.63 17.01 5.78
CA ILE A 91 0.01 15.87 6.42
C ILE A 91 -0.71 14.60 5.94
N ARG A 92 0.03 13.67 5.37
CA ARG A 92 -0.48 12.38 4.92
C ARG A 92 0.19 11.27 5.72
N LEU A 93 -0.62 10.30 6.11
CA LEU A 93 -0.14 9.01 6.60
C LEU A 93 -0.59 7.92 5.65
N VAL A 94 0.33 7.01 5.35
CA VAL A 94 0.05 5.76 4.63
C VAL A 94 0.53 4.60 5.48
N VAL A 95 -0.29 3.56 5.57
CA VAL A 95 0.03 2.31 6.23
C VAL A 95 0.02 1.19 5.21
N LEU A 96 1.12 0.46 5.12
CA LEU A 96 1.27 -0.70 4.25
C LEU A 96 1.42 -1.98 5.08
N GLN A 97 0.60 -2.98 4.76
CA GLN A 97 0.65 -4.32 5.34
C GLN A 97 0.68 -5.36 4.21
N LYS A 98 1.32 -6.51 4.45
CA LYS A 98 1.42 -7.56 3.44
C LYS A 98 0.08 -8.15 2.96
N GLY A 99 -1.00 -7.94 3.71
CA GLY A 99 -2.32 -8.52 3.40
C GLY A 99 -2.29 -10.05 3.27
N THR A 100 -2.96 -10.56 2.23
CA THR A 100 -2.97 -11.99 1.83
C THR A 100 -1.76 -12.40 1.02
N GLY A 101 -0.95 -11.43 0.61
CA GLY A 101 0.17 -11.65 -0.28
C GLY A 101 1.46 -12.03 0.43
N HIS A 102 2.51 -11.87 -0.34
CA HIS A 102 3.86 -12.29 -0.03
C HIS A 102 4.71 -11.13 0.50
N GLY A 103 4.11 -10.02 0.92
CA GLY A 103 4.83 -8.87 1.48
C GLY A 103 5.55 -8.02 0.44
N PHE A 104 5.91 -6.81 0.85
CA PHE A 104 6.54 -5.83 -0.02
C PHE A 104 7.99 -6.19 -0.30
N TYR A 105 8.36 -6.07 -1.56
CA TYR A 105 9.76 -6.11 -1.97
C TYR A 105 10.47 -4.89 -1.41
N ARG A 106 11.74 -5.08 -1.08
CA ARG A 106 12.66 -4.03 -0.67
C ARG A 106 14.03 -4.36 -1.18
N ASP A 107 14.78 -3.32 -1.51
CA ASP A 107 16.21 -3.40 -1.73
C ASP A 107 16.94 -2.93 -0.47
N TYR A 108 18.26 -2.84 -0.54
CA TYR A 108 19.08 -2.19 0.47
C TYR A 108 19.62 -0.89 -0.08
N TYR A 109 19.57 0.17 0.73
CA TYR A 109 20.17 1.43 0.36
C TYR A 109 21.70 1.35 0.44
N GLU A 110 22.39 1.69 -0.64
CA GLU A 110 23.86 1.57 -0.73
C GLU A 110 24.55 2.90 -1.06
N TRP A 111 23.81 4.00 -1.14
CA TRP A 111 24.33 5.30 -1.58
C TRP A 111 24.54 6.30 -0.44
N GLY A 112 24.47 5.85 0.82
CA GLY A 112 24.62 6.69 2.00
C GLY A 112 25.93 7.47 2.03
N ASP A 113 27.03 6.82 1.67
CA ASP A 113 28.35 7.47 1.61
C ASP A 113 28.40 8.58 0.54
N SER A 114 27.67 8.40 -0.57
CA SER A 114 27.66 9.36 -1.69
C SER A 114 26.78 10.58 -1.40
N TYR A 115 25.76 10.44 -0.56
CA TYR A 115 24.79 11.50 -0.25
C TYR A 115 24.94 12.07 1.17
N GLY A 116 26.04 11.74 1.87
CA GLY A 116 26.34 12.31 3.19
C GLY A 116 25.50 11.72 4.32
N ASN A 117 24.93 10.53 4.13
CA ASN A 117 24.16 9.79 5.12
C ASN A 117 24.62 8.32 5.24
N PRO A 118 25.91 8.08 5.56
CA PRO A 118 26.49 6.73 5.61
C PRO A 118 25.80 5.81 6.63
N GLN A 119 25.18 6.38 7.67
CA GLN A 119 24.40 5.64 8.67
C GLN A 119 23.14 4.95 8.11
N ASP A 120 22.71 5.32 6.91
CA ASP A 120 21.53 4.73 6.27
C ASP A 120 21.88 3.58 5.32
N ASN A 121 23.17 3.35 5.05
CA ASN A 121 23.60 2.21 4.24
C ASN A 121 23.14 0.88 4.86
N GLY A 122 22.66 -0.03 4.00
CA GLY A 122 22.12 -1.32 4.38
C GLY A 122 20.70 -1.29 4.97
N LYS A 123 20.06 -0.12 5.05
CA LYS A 123 18.66 -0.03 5.48
C LYS A 123 17.71 -0.42 4.33
N PRO A 124 16.53 -0.98 4.63
CA PRO A 124 15.51 -1.26 3.61
C PRO A 124 15.11 -0.04 2.78
N LEU A 125 15.17 -0.19 1.46
CA LEU A 125 14.72 0.79 0.48
C LEU A 125 13.45 0.27 -0.24
N PHE A 126 12.38 1.05 -0.20
CA PHE A 126 11.14 0.76 -0.92
C PHE A 126 11.02 1.72 -2.11
N TYR A 127 11.04 1.20 -3.36
CA TYR A 127 10.89 2.07 -4.53
C TYR A 127 9.45 2.49 -4.79
N TYR A 128 8.50 1.55 -4.65
CA TYR A 128 7.08 1.80 -4.91
C TYR A 128 6.17 1.11 -3.89
N PRO A 129 5.01 1.69 -3.57
CA PRO A 129 4.53 3.01 -3.99
C PRO A 129 5.04 4.17 -3.10
N ILE A 130 5.76 3.89 -2.01
CA ILE A 130 6.20 4.91 -1.05
C ILE A 130 7.45 5.67 -1.54
N GLY A 131 8.48 4.98 -2.05
CA GLY A 131 9.72 5.63 -2.49
C GLY A 131 10.55 6.21 -1.34
N GLY A 132 11.35 5.38 -0.64
CA GLY A 132 12.25 5.88 0.42
C GLY A 132 12.81 4.78 1.31
N ILE A 133 13.60 5.20 2.31
CA ILE A 133 14.30 4.30 3.24
C ILE A 133 13.54 4.14 4.55
N LEU A 134 13.47 2.92 5.07
CA LEU A 134 13.02 2.66 6.44
C LEU A 134 14.07 3.16 7.44
N GLN A 135 13.87 4.37 7.94
CA GLN A 135 14.83 5.07 8.79
C GLN A 135 14.32 5.40 10.19
N ASN A 136 13.02 5.21 10.45
CA ASN A 136 12.36 5.46 11.73
C ASN A 136 12.57 6.90 12.27
N HIS A 137 12.69 7.87 11.35
CA HIS A 137 12.71 9.29 11.65
C HIS A 137 12.23 10.09 10.43
N MET A 138 12.00 11.39 10.63
CA MET A 138 11.66 12.32 9.55
C MET A 138 12.90 13.03 9.02
N ASP A 139 13.05 13.06 7.71
CA ASP A 139 13.91 14.00 7.01
C ASP A 139 13.15 15.30 6.75
N TYR A 140 13.83 16.43 6.89
CA TYR A 140 13.26 17.76 6.65
C TYR A 140 13.96 18.42 5.47
N ALA A 141 13.21 19.19 4.68
CA ALA A 141 13.80 20.01 3.62
C ALA A 141 14.88 20.97 4.20
N PRO A 142 16.00 21.17 3.49
CA PRO A 142 16.31 20.67 2.14
C PRO A 142 16.94 19.27 2.09
N ASN A 143 17.07 18.57 3.22
CA ASN A 143 17.83 17.31 3.32
C ASN A 143 17.03 16.05 2.95
N ILE A 144 15.82 16.20 2.40
CA ILE A 144 15.04 15.06 1.89
C ILE A 144 15.77 14.53 0.65
N LEU A 145 16.12 13.25 0.68
CA LEU A 145 16.89 12.61 -0.39
C LEU A 145 16.11 12.65 -1.71
N PHE A 146 16.81 12.91 -2.83
CA PHE A 146 16.18 13.16 -4.13
C PHE A 146 15.30 12.02 -4.65
N TYR A 147 15.62 10.77 -4.31
CA TYR A 147 14.84 9.58 -4.69
C TYR A 147 13.70 9.27 -3.70
N SER A 148 13.53 10.10 -2.66
CA SER A 148 12.47 9.89 -1.68
C SER A 148 11.19 10.57 -2.14
N TYR A 149 10.32 9.73 -2.68
CA TYR A 149 9.01 10.12 -3.18
C TYR A 149 7.97 9.98 -2.07
N GLY A 150 6.81 10.57 -2.28
CA GLY A 150 5.64 10.30 -1.45
C GLY A 150 4.86 9.13 -2.04
N PHE A 151 3.94 8.58 -1.25
CA PHE A 151 3.04 7.54 -1.70
C PHE A 151 2.25 7.97 -2.93
N GLY A 152 2.45 7.24 -4.03
CA GLY A 152 1.79 7.52 -5.30
C GLY A 152 2.43 8.64 -6.13
N GLU A 153 3.49 9.29 -5.65
CA GLU A 153 4.14 10.40 -6.38
C GLU A 153 5.03 9.88 -7.52
N ASN A 154 5.69 8.73 -7.35
CA ASN A 154 6.57 8.15 -8.38
C ASN A 154 5.88 7.11 -9.27
N GLY A 155 4.62 6.79 -8.99
CA GLY A 155 3.87 5.73 -9.65
C GLY A 155 2.83 5.11 -8.73
N THR A 156 1.85 4.40 -9.30
CA THR A 156 0.77 3.74 -8.56
C THR A 156 1.04 2.25 -8.32
N ASP A 157 2.17 1.75 -8.81
CA ASP A 157 2.54 0.34 -8.70
C ASP A 157 2.99 -0.03 -7.29
N TYR A 158 2.83 -1.30 -6.98
CA TYR A 158 3.36 -1.95 -5.81
C TYR A 158 4.40 -2.95 -6.24
N GLN A 159 5.48 -3.08 -5.46
CA GLN A 159 6.44 -4.16 -5.61
C GLN A 159 6.27 -5.17 -4.47
N THR A 160 5.96 -6.41 -4.82
CA THR A 160 5.78 -7.50 -3.85
C THR A 160 6.59 -8.71 -4.26
N PHE A 161 6.99 -9.53 -3.28
CA PHE A 161 7.61 -10.82 -3.59
C PHE A 161 6.62 -11.75 -4.30
N THR A 162 7.13 -12.64 -5.14
CA THR A 162 6.39 -13.80 -5.65
C THR A 162 6.24 -14.89 -4.58
N SER A 163 5.42 -15.91 -4.87
CA SER A 163 5.13 -17.01 -3.95
C SER A 163 6.34 -17.87 -3.60
N ASP A 164 7.30 -18.02 -4.52
CA ASP A 164 8.52 -18.79 -4.27
C ASP A 164 9.48 -18.08 -3.31
N SER A 165 9.31 -16.76 -3.10
CA SER A 165 10.08 -15.97 -2.15
C SER A 165 11.60 -15.99 -2.37
N THR A 166 12.06 -16.41 -3.55
CA THR A 166 13.48 -16.64 -3.86
C THR A 166 14.21 -15.43 -4.43
N GLY A 167 13.54 -14.28 -4.54
CA GLY A 167 14.10 -13.02 -5.07
C GLY A 167 13.33 -12.45 -6.26
N SER A 168 12.44 -13.23 -6.86
CA SER A 168 11.56 -12.75 -7.94
C SER A 168 10.46 -11.83 -7.40
N ILE A 169 10.22 -10.73 -8.12
CA ILE A 169 9.25 -9.69 -7.75
C ILE A 169 8.11 -9.59 -8.76
N VAL A 170 6.94 -9.16 -8.29
CA VAL A 170 5.83 -8.70 -9.12
C VAL A 170 5.72 -7.21 -8.91
N THR A 171 5.70 -6.45 -10.01
CA THR A 171 5.41 -5.01 -10.01
C THR A 171 4.08 -4.79 -10.71
N GLY A 172 3.13 -4.14 -10.06
CA GLY A 172 1.85 -3.81 -10.68
C GLY A 172 0.95 -2.96 -9.77
N PRO A 173 -0.09 -2.32 -10.33
CA PRO A 173 -0.90 -1.35 -9.61
C PRO A 173 -1.88 -1.97 -8.61
N LEU A 174 -2.14 -3.29 -8.70
CA LEU A 174 -3.02 -4.02 -7.79
C LEU A 174 -2.27 -5.19 -7.11
N ALA A 175 -1.52 -4.91 -6.05
CA ALA A 175 -0.82 -5.97 -5.31
C ALA A 175 -1.68 -6.60 -4.22
N GLU A 176 -1.40 -7.88 -3.91
CA GLU A 176 -1.92 -8.51 -2.70
C GLU A 176 -1.26 -7.90 -1.46
N ALA A 177 -1.95 -6.90 -0.91
CA ALA A 177 -1.50 -6.05 0.17
C ALA A 177 -2.73 -5.51 0.89
N THR A 178 -2.51 -4.92 2.06
CA THR A 178 -3.53 -4.13 2.74
C THR A 178 -2.99 -2.75 3.03
N THR A 179 -3.52 -1.77 2.31
CA THR A 179 -3.10 -0.37 2.39
C THR A 179 -4.18 0.46 3.05
N TYR A 180 -3.77 1.36 3.94
CA TYR A 180 -4.60 2.45 4.45
C TYR A 180 -3.91 3.77 4.15
N ALA A 181 -4.68 4.81 3.83
CA ALA A 181 -4.13 6.15 3.68
C ALA A 181 -5.12 7.19 4.16
N GLY A 182 -4.62 8.29 4.69
CA GLY A 182 -5.41 9.43 5.09
C GLY A 182 -4.59 10.71 5.00
N GLU A 183 -5.27 11.84 4.85
CA GLU A 183 -4.61 13.14 4.87
C GLU A 183 -5.44 14.18 5.61
N VAL A 184 -4.74 15.08 6.29
CA VAL A 184 -5.28 16.33 6.82
C VAL A 184 -4.70 17.47 5.99
N LYS A 185 -5.58 18.32 5.46
CA LYS A 185 -5.22 19.53 4.71
C LYS A 185 -5.34 20.75 5.62
N ASN A 186 -4.51 21.76 5.37
CA ASN A 186 -4.53 23.03 6.09
C ASN A 186 -4.41 22.86 7.61
N TYR A 187 -3.60 21.89 8.07
CA TYR A 187 -3.33 21.69 9.48
C TYR A 187 -2.53 22.87 10.04
N THR A 188 -3.06 23.51 11.08
CA THR A 188 -2.37 24.53 11.86
C THR A 188 -1.93 23.92 13.18
N VAL A 189 -0.70 24.23 13.59
CA VAL A 189 -0.14 23.69 14.83
C VAL A 189 -0.82 24.32 16.05
N ASP A 190 -1.41 23.49 16.90
CA ASP A 190 -1.82 23.87 18.24
C ASP A 190 -0.75 23.42 19.25
N ALA A 191 -0.05 24.38 19.86
CA ALA A 191 0.97 24.10 20.85
C ALA A 191 0.39 23.52 22.16
N THR A 192 -0.90 23.71 22.42
CA THR A 192 -1.58 23.19 23.61
C THR A 192 -2.08 21.75 23.43
N GLN A 193 -2.28 21.33 22.18
CA GLN A 193 -2.67 19.98 21.80
C GLN A 193 -1.76 19.46 20.67
N PRO A 194 -0.52 19.04 20.99
CA PRO A 194 0.47 18.63 20.00
C PRO A 194 0.23 17.20 19.46
N THR A 195 -1.01 16.89 19.14
CA THR A 195 -1.42 15.60 18.59
C THR A 195 -2.32 15.81 17.39
N ILE A 196 -2.03 15.09 16.31
CA ILE A 196 -2.86 15.10 15.11
C ILE A 196 -3.47 13.71 14.91
N THR A 197 -4.79 13.68 14.69
CA THR A 197 -5.49 12.47 14.26
C THR A 197 -5.71 12.52 12.76
N ILE A 198 -5.20 11.52 12.03
CA ILE A 198 -5.40 11.43 10.57
C ILE A 198 -6.51 10.41 10.29
N PRO A 199 -7.61 10.81 9.63
CA PRO A 199 -8.68 9.89 9.28
C PRO A 199 -8.23 8.95 8.15
N MET A 200 -7.94 7.71 8.52
CA MET A 200 -7.45 6.70 7.59
C MET A 200 -8.59 6.04 6.84
N ARG A 201 -8.40 5.86 5.54
CA ARG A 201 -9.27 5.14 4.62
C ARG A 201 -8.57 3.85 4.20
N ARG A 202 -9.28 2.72 4.20
CA ARG A 202 -8.77 1.46 3.65
C ARG A 202 -8.84 1.48 2.13
N LEU A 203 -7.74 1.16 1.47
CA LEU A 203 -7.55 1.26 0.02
C LEU A 203 -7.54 -0.11 -0.65
N VAL A 204 -8.52 -0.97 -0.34
CA VAL A 204 -8.50 -2.37 -0.79
C VAL A 204 -9.83 -2.84 -1.37
N PHE A 205 -9.78 -3.90 -2.17
CA PHE A 205 -10.90 -4.76 -2.51
C PHE A 205 -10.48 -6.22 -2.33
N GLY A 206 -11.40 -7.17 -2.49
CA GLY A 206 -11.06 -8.59 -2.48
C GLY A 206 -11.70 -9.40 -3.59
N ILE A 207 -11.08 -10.54 -3.86
CA ILE A 207 -11.63 -11.59 -4.72
C ILE A 207 -11.54 -12.91 -3.95
N LYS A 208 -12.66 -13.62 -3.90
CA LYS A 208 -12.75 -14.98 -3.37
C LYS A 208 -13.27 -15.91 -4.44
N TYR A 209 -12.59 -17.02 -4.63
CA TYR A 209 -13.04 -18.09 -5.52
C TYR A 209 -13.72 -19.18 -4.72
N THR A 210 -14.76 -19.77 -5.28
CA THR A 210 -15.43 -20.95 -4.71
C THR A 210 -15.69 -21.94 -5.83
N CYS A 211 -15.49 -23.22 -5.55
CA CYS A 211 -15.78 -24.28 -6.52
C CYS A 211 -16.14 -25.57 -5.79
N PRO A 212 -17.39 -25.73 -5.34
CA PRO A 212 -17.81 -26.89 -4.55
C PRO A 212 -17.59 -28.25 -5.24
N GLN A 213 -17.49 -28.24 -6.58
CA GLN A 213 -17.29 -29.44 -7.40
C GLN A 213 -15.81 -29.80 -7.60
N LEU A 214 -14.87 -28.97 -7.13
CA LEU A 214 -13.44 -29.21 -7.30
C LEU A 214 -12.99 -30.32 -6.34
N THR A 215 -13.08 -31.57 -6.77
CA THR A 215 -12.68 -32.74 -5.98
C THR A 215 -11.32 -33.31 -6.38
N GLN A 216 -10.80 -32.94 -7.56
CA GLN A 216 -9.52 -33.38 -8.09
C GLN A 216 -8.87 -32.33 -8.98
N GLY A 217 -7.56 -32.43 -9.13
CA GLY A 217 -6.77 -31.48 -9.92
C GLY A 217 -6.60 -30.13 -9.21
N ARG A 218 -6.48 -29.06 -9.99
CA ARG A 218 -6.33 -27.69 -9.50
C ARG A 218 -6.92 -26.68 -10.49
N LEU A 219 -7.35 -25.52 -9.99
CA LEU A 219 -7.68 -24.38 -10.83
C LEU A 219 -6.49 -23.44 -10.92
N LEU A 220 -6.16 -23.03 -12.14
CA LEU A 220 -5.17 -22.01 -12.45
C LEU A 220 -5.92 -20.76 -12.87
N VAL A 221 -5.80 -19.70 -12.10
CA VAL A 221 -6.29 -18.37 -12.45
C VAL A 221 -5.09 -17.54 -12.85
N THR A 222 -4.98 -17.25 -14.14
CA THR A 222 -3.99 -16.32 -14.66
C THR A 222 -4.71 -15.09 -15.12
N PHE A 223 -4.17 -13.91 -14.88
CA PHE A 223 -4.71 -12.70 -15.46
C PHE A 223 -4.03 -12.50 -16.84
N ASP A 224 -4.63 -11.77 -17.79
CA ASP A 224 -3.96 -11.34 -19.04
C ASP A 224 -3.66 -9.82 -19.11
N TYR A 225 -2.67 -9.42 -19.93
CA TYR A 225 -2.24 -8.02 -20.10
C TYR A 225 -3.45 -7.09 -20.29
N PRO A 226 -3.51 -5.91 -19.62
CA PRO A 226 -2.43 -5.22 -18.91
C PRO A 226 -2.08 -5.74 -17.51
N ASN A 227 -2.72 -6.82 -17.05
CA ASN A 227 -2.33 -7.62 -15.90
C ASN A 227 -1.88 -6.89 -14.64
N TYR A 228 -2.84 -6.60 -13.80
CA TYR A 228 -2.61 -5.85 -12.58
C TYR A 228 -2.51 -6.71 -11.32
N LEU A 229 -2.87 -8.01 -11.39
CA LEU A 229 -2.99 -8.92 -10.25
C LEU A 229 -2.07 -10.15 -10.39
N PRO A 230 -1.53 -10.69 -9.28
CA PRO A 230 -0.83 -11.97 -9.26
C PRO A 230 -1.78 -13.14 -9.54
N GLY A 231 -1.32 -14.13 -10.31
CA GLY A 231 -2.07 -15.36 -10.58
C GLY A 231 -2.27 -16.24 -9.34
N LYS A 232 -3.29 -17.10 -9.37
CA LYS A 232 -3.65 -18.02 -8.29
C LYS A 232 -3.65 -19.47 -8.73
N VAL A 233 -3.26 -20.35 -7.81
CA VAL A 233 -3.40 -21.80 -7.96
C VAL A 233 -4.27 -22.31 -6.80
N LEU A 234 -5.46 -22.82 -7.13
CA LEU A 234 -6.47 -23.22 -6.17
C LEU A 234 -6.60 -24.74 -6.16
N TYR A 235 -6.57 -25.32 -4.96
CA TYR A 235 -6.69 -26.77 -4.76
C TYR A 235 -8.04 -27.11 -4.09
N PRO A 236 -8.54 -28.35 -4.25
CA PRO A 236 -9.76 -28.83 -3.59
C PRO A 236 -9.86 -28.47 -2.10
N ASN A 237 -8.73 -28.57 -1.38
CA ASN A 237 -8.68 -28.36 0.06
C ASN A 237 -8.44 -26.92 0.50
N THR A 238 -8.14 -25.99 -0.42
CA THR A 238 -7.82 -24.60 -0.08
C THR A 238 -8.76 -23.58 -0.71
N ILE A 239 -9.47 -23.94 -1.78
CA ILE A 239 -10.26 -23.00 -2.58
C ILE A 239 -11.27 -22.20 -1.76
N ASP A 240 -12.03 -22.84 -0.86
CA ASP A 240 -13.07 -22.16 -0.09
C ASP A 240 -12.52 -21.18 0.96
N THR A 241 -11.22 -21.25 1.25
CA THR A 241 -10.50 -20.37 2.17
C THR A 241 -9.54 -19.42 1.47
N ASP A 242 -9.33 -19.55 0.16
CA ASP A 242 -8.41 -18.70 -0.60
C ASP A 242 -9.07 -17.35 -0.92
N LEU A 243 -8.74 -16.35 -0.11
CA LEU A 243 -9.14 -14.96 -0.25
C LEU A 243 -7.92 -14.16 -0.73
N GLY A 244 -8.08 -13.40 -1.82
CA GLY A 244 -7.12 -12.37 -2.22
C GLY A 244 -7.60 -11.00 -1.79
N ILE A 245 -6.78 -10.24 -1.05
CA ILE A 245 -7.00 -8.82 -0.72
C ILE A 245 -6.00 -7.99 -1.51
N TYR A 246 -6.52 -7.07 -2.31
CA TYR A 246 -5.72 -6.28 -3.24
C TYR A 246 -5.81 -4.80 -2.90
N SER A 247 -4.66 -4.14 -2.83
CA SER A 247 -4.56 -2.70 -2.63
C SER A 247 -4.51 -1.94 -3.95
N ALA A 248 -5.08 -0.74 -3.98
CA ALA A 248 -5.00 0.17 -5.11
C ALA A 248 -4.81 1.62 -4.65
N VAL A 249 -3.81 2.32 -5.22
CA VAL A 249 -3.55 3.75 -4.91
C VAL A 249 -4.74 4.64 -5.27
N GLU A 250 -5.49 4.30 -6.32
CA GLU A 250 -6.65 5.06 -6.82
C GLU A 250 -7.77 5.20 -5.79
N PHE A 251 -7.89 4.27 -4.85
CA PHE A 251 -8.88 4.38 -3.79
C PHE A 251 -8.61 5.51 -2.80
N LEU A 252 -7.46 6.17 -2.90
CA LEU A 252 -7.17 7.39 -2.16
C LEU A 252 -8.21 8.48 -2.49
N THR A 253 -8.65 8.57 -3.74
CA THR A 253 -9.54 9.63 -4.23
C THR A 253 -10.89 9.14 -4.75
N ALA A 254 -11.07 7.83 -4.96
CA ALA A 254 -12.31 7.25 -5.47
C ALA A 254 -12.73 5.96 -4.72
N ASP A 255 -13.98 5.52 -4.89
CA ASP A 255 -14.43 4.18 -4.45
C ASP A 255 -14.46 3.15 -5.59
N THR A 256 -14.11 3.57 -6.80
CA THR A 256 -14.09 2.75 -8.01
C THR A 256 -12.73 2.88 -8.67
N LEU A 257 -12.16 1.78 -9.16
CA LEU A 257 -10.94 1.82 -9.94
C LEU A 257 -11.19 2.52 -11.28
N GLN A 258 -10.38 3.52 -11.62
CA GLN A 258 -10.52 4.34 -12.81
C GLN A 258 -9.26 4.24 -13.65
N ARG A 259 -9.35 3.69 -14.87
CA ARG A 259 -8.17 3.59 -15.75
C ARG A 259 -7.54 4.96 -16.00
N GLY A 260 -6.31 5.15 -15.55
CA GLY A 260 -5.52 6.35 -15.82
C GLY A 260 -5.25 6.51 -17.33
N SER A 261 -5.94 7.48 -17.96
CA SER A 261 -5.61 8.16 -19.25
C SER A 261 -6.85 8.75 -19.96
N GLY A 262 -7.90 9.14 -19.23
CA GLY A 262 -9.00 9.92 -19.81
C GLY A 262 -9.99 9.14 -20.68
N THR A 263 -9.90 7.80 -20.72
CA THR A 263 -11.00 6.96 -21.23
C THR A 263 -11.77 6.40 -20.04
N VAL A 264 -13.04 6.78 -19.91
CA VAL A 264 -13.96 6.19 -18.93
C VAL A 264 -14.09 4.70 -19.23
N GLY A 265 -13.50 3.88 -18.37
CA GLY A 265 -13.51 2.42 -18.45
C GLY A 265 -12.91 1.88 -17.16
N THR A 266 -13.66 1.02 -16.48
CA THR A 266 -13.28 0.33 -15.26
C THR A 266 -11.97 -0.43 -15.47
N TYR A 267 -11.16 -0.66 -14.43
CA TYR A 267 -10.12 -1.69 -14.47
C TYR A 267 -10.77 -3.04 -14.72
N ASP A 268 -11.03 -3.40 -15.97
CA ASP A 268 -11.58 -4.69 -16.34
C ASP A 268 -10.56 -5.76 -15.94
N ILE A 269 -10.91 -6.56 -14.94
CA ILE A 269 -10.05 -7.64 -14.48
C ILE A 269 -10.25 -8.80 -15.44
N VAL A 270 -9.36 -8.91 -16.43
CA VAL A 270 -9.39 -10.00 -17.41
C VAL A 270 -8.63 -11.21 -16.86
N ALA A 271 -9.33 -12.32 -16.70
CA ALA A 271 -8.81 -13.57 -16.18
C ALA A 271 -8.97 -14.72 -17.17
N SER A 272 -8.02 -15.64 -17.18
CA SER A 272 -8.14 -16.99 -17.73
C SER A 272 -8.20 -17.97 -16.56
N ILE A 273 -9.26 -18.77 -16.52
CA ILE A 273 -9.46 -19.78 -15.49
C ILE A 273 -9.39 -21.14 -16.18
N LYS A 274 -8.43 -21.98 -15.76
CA LYS A 274 -8.22 -23.31 -16.30
C LYS A 274 -8.33 -24.35 -15.20
N TRP A 275 -8.95 -25.48 -15.48
CA TRP A 275 -8.93 -26.65 -14.62
C TRP A 275 -7.94 -27.67 -15.18
N GLU A 276 -6.91 -27.96 -14.39
CA GLU A 276 -5.89 -28.97 -14.70
C GLU A 276 -6.13 -30.21 -13.85
N LEU A 277 -6.36 -31.34 -14.50
CA LEU A 277 -6.54 -32.63 -13.86
C LEU A 277 -5.20 -33.29 -13.50
N PRO A 278 -5.18 -34.25 -12.55
CA PRO A 278 -3.96 -34.97 -12.19
C PRO A 278 -3.34 -35.76 -13.35
N ASP A 279 -4.14 -36.12 -14.36
CA ASP A 279 -3.70 -36.83 -15.56
C ASP A 279 -3.12 -35.91 -16.66
N GLY A 280 -3.03 -34.60 -16.38
CA GLY A 280 -2.48 -33.59 -17.29
C GLY A 280 -3.48 -33.01 -18.30
N ARG A 281 -4.73 -33.49 -18.35
CA ARG A 281 -5.78 -32.84 -19.16
C ARG A 281 -6.11 -31.47 -18.60
N THR A 282 -6.44 -30.53 -19.51
CA THR A 282 -6.80 -29.15 -19.15
C THR A 282 -8.11 -28.74 -19.79
N TYR A 283 -8.92 -28.01 -19.03
CA TYR A 283 -10.20 -27.44 -19.47
C TYR A 283 -10.20 -25.94 -19.24
N ASN A 284 -10.51 -25.16 -20.27
CA ASN A 284 -10.76 -23.74 -20.10
C ASN A 284 -12.17 -23.57 -19.51
N ILE A 285 -12.27 -22.81 -18.42
CA ILE A 285 -13.54 -22.42 -17.81
C ILE A 285 -14.01 -21.13 -18.49
N GLY A 286 -15.11 -21.19 -19.23
CA GLY A 286 -15.60 -20.08 -20.05
C GLY A 286 -14.79 -19.91 -21.36
N ASN A 287 -14.80 -18.69 -21.92
CA ASN A 287 -14.27 -18.40 -23.27
C ASN A 287 -12.74 -18.20 -23.32
N GLY A 288 -11.99 -18.88 -22.46
CA GLY A 288 -10.52 -18.75 -22.35
C GLY A 288 -10.09 -17.47 -21.63
N LEU A 289 -10.58 -16.29 -22.05
CA LEU A 289 -10.48 -15.02 -21.35
C LEU A 289 -11.86 -14.55 -20.93
N THR A 290 -12.00 -14.10 -19.68
CA THR A 290 -13.24 -13.61 -19.10
C THR A 290 -12.99 -12.33 -18.33
N THR A 291 -13.88 -11.34 -18.50
CA THR A 291 -13.83 -10.12 -17.69
C THR A 291 -14.60 -10.36 -16.40
N LEU A 292 -13.90 -10.26 -15.27
CA LEU A 292 -14.51 -10.28 -13.95
C LEU A 292 -15.07 -8.88 -13.62
N PRO A 293 -16.24 -8.78 -12.95
CA PRO A 293 -16.73 -7.50 -12.45
C PRO A 293 -15.72 -6.89 -11.49
N THR A 294 -15.36 -5.63 -11.68
CA THR A 294 -14.40 -4.95 -10.81
C THR A 294 -15.06 -4.51 -9.51
N PRO A 295 -14.65 -5.03 -8.35
CA PRO A 295 -15.19 -4.60 -7.07
C PRO A 295 -14.74 -3.19 -6.73
N GLY A 296 -15.61 -2.42 -6.07
CA GLY A 296 -15.26 -1.14 -5.48
C GLY A 296 -14.43 -1.30 -4.21
N ARG A 297 -14.03 -0.16 -3.64
CA ARG A 297 -13.33 -0.10 -2.36
C ARG A 297 -14.16 -0.77 -1.26
N ASN A 298 -13.48 -1.54 -0.41
CA ASN A 298 -14.07 -2.33 0.67
C ASN A 298 -15.16 -3.32 0.18
N GLN A 299 -15.04 -3.84 -1.03
CA GLN A 299 -15.94 -4.88 -1.55
C GLN A 299 -15.19 -6.18 -1.82
N LEU A 300 -15.88 -7.30 -1.58
CA LEU A 300 -15.45 -8.64 -1.96
C LEU A 300 -16.24 -9.12 -3.16
N LEU A 301 -15.55 -9.41 -4.26
CA LEU A 301 -16.09 -10.17 -5.37
C LEU A 301 -16.02 -11.67 -5.04
N ASN A 302 -17.15 -12.34 -5.00
CA ASN A 302 -17.23 -13.80 -4.93
C ASN A 302 -17.41 -14.36 -6.34
N VAL A 303 -16.43 -15.13 -6.80
CA VAL A 303 -16.42 -15.81 -8.10
C VAL A 303 -16.74 -17.28 -7.88
N ASN A 304 -17.99 -17.66 -8.16
CA ASN A 304 -18.42 -19.05 -8.07
C ASN A 304 -18.18 -19.75 -9.40
N ILE A 305 -17.31 -20.75 -9.36
CA ILE A 305 -16.91 -21.56 -10.50
C ILE A 305 -17.73 -22.85 -10.49
N THR A 306 -18.32 -23.19 -11.63
CA THR A 306 -18.94 -24.49 -11.88
C THR A 306 -18.02 -25.27 -12.80
N LEU A 307 -17.76 -26.54 -12.51
CA LEU A 307 -16.93 -27.42 -13.34
C LEU A 307 -17.82 -28.27 -14.26
N PRO A 308 -17.29 -28.72 -15.42
CA PRO A 308 -18.03 -29.63 -16.27
C PRO A 308 -18.06 -31.02 -15.62
N LEU A 309 -19.11 -31.78 -15.90
CA LEU A 309 -19.14 -33.20 -15.54
C LEU A 309 -18.08 -33.93 -16.36
N LEU A 310 -17.22 -34.69 -15.68
CA LEU A 310 -16.28 -35.57 -16.35
C LEU A 310 -17.02 -36.84 -16.77
N ASP A 311 -17.36 -36.94 -18.05
CA ASP A 311 -17.75 -38.21 -18.64
C ASP A 311 -16.55 -38.87 -19.35
N SER A 312 -16.73 -40.13 -19.73
CA SER A 312 -15.71 -40.94 -20.41
C SER A 312 -15.35 -40.43 -21.82
N SER A 313 -16.04 -39.42 -22.34
CA SER A 313 -15.79 -38.79 -23.65
C SER A 313 -15.11 -37.42 -23.55
N ALA A 314 -14.85 -36.93 -22.34
CA ALA A 314 -14.27 -35.61 -22.10
C ALA A 314 -12.83 -35.52 -22.62
N THR A 315 -12.67 -34.85 -23.77
CA THR A 315 -11.39 -34.40 -24.34
C THR A 315 -11.08 -32.97 -23.87
N SER A 316 -9.80 -32.58 -23.88
CA SER A 316 -9.41 -31.19 -23.60
C SER A 316 -10.14 -30.24 -24.56
N GLY A 317 -10.79 -29.20 -24.05
CA GLY A 317 -11.60 -28.31 -24.87
C GLY A 317 -12.18 -27.11 -24.11
N ASN A 318 -12.81 -26.19 -24.86
CA ASN A 318 -13.55 -25.07 -24.28
C ASN A 318 -14.87 -25.57 -23.72
N SER A 319 -15.09 -25.35 -22.42
CA SER A 319 -16.36 -25.68 -21.79
C SER A 319 -17.29 -24.47 -21.82
N THR A 320 -18.58 -24.69 -22.08
CA THR A 320 -19.66 -23.67 -22.02
C THR A 320 -20.04 -23.35 -20.57
N LEU A 321 -19.05 -23.21 -19.70
CA LEU A 321 -19.28 -23.02 -18.27
C LEU A 321 -19.70 -21.59 -17.94
N SER A 322 -20.63 -21.50 -16.99
CA SER A 322 -21.09 -20.24 -16.42
C SER A 322 -20.27 -19.89 -15.18
N LEU A 323 -19.67 -18.70 -15.17
CA LEU A 323 -19.21 -18.06 -13.95
C LEU A 323 -20.38 -17.29 -13.33
N LYS A 324 -20.55 -17.39 -12.01
CA LYS A 324 -21.54 -16.60 -11.28
C LYS A 324 -20.84 -15.66 -10.30
N TYR A 325 -21.19 -14.39 -10.38
CA TYR A 325 -20.59 -13.33 -9.57
C TYR A 325 -21.58 -12.83 -8.54
N SER A 326 -21.08 -12.49 -7.36
CA SER A 326 -21.81 -11.71 -6.37
C SER A 326 -20.83 -10.82 -5.62
N THR A 327 -21.27 -9.65 -5.19
CA THR A 327 -20.45 -8.72 -4.41
C THR A 327 -20.98 -8.62 -2.98
N THR A 328 -20.05 -8.52 -2.03
CA THR A 328 -20.38 -8.31 -0.62
C THR A 328 -19.57 -7.12 -0.11
N SER A 329 -20.24 -6.14 0.46
CA SER A 329 -19.57 -5.00 1.09
C SER A 329 -18.97 -5.43 2.43
N TRP A 330 -17.72 -5.08 2.67
CA TRP A 330 -17.16 -5.09 4.02
C TRP A 330 -17.56 -3.82 4.73
N SER A 331 -18.02 -3.94 5.97
CA SER A 331 -18.14 -2.75 6.81
C SER A 331 -16.74 -2.18 7.02
N THR A 332 -16.64 -0.85 7.05
CA THR A 332 -15.37 -0.10 7.16
C THR A 332 -14.54 -0.47 8.39
N ASN A 333 -15.18 -1.08 9.39
CA ASN A 333 -14.57 -1.46 10.67
C ASN A 333 -14.36 -2.96 10.83
N THR A 334 -14.73 -3.79 9.85
CA THR A 334 -14.47 -5.24 9.94
C THR A 334 -12.98 -5.49 9.70
N PRO A 335 -12.22 -5.95 10.72
CA PRO A 335 -10.85 -6.37 10.49
C PRO A 335 -10.89 -7.56 9.53
N ILE A 336 -10.11 -7.51 8.46
CA ILE A 336 -9.92 -8.70 7.62
C ILE A 336 -8.92 -9.55 8.40
N ARG A 337 -9.44 -10.59 9.04
CA ARG A 337 -8.62 -11.53 9.81
C ARG A 337 -8.09 -12.60 8.85
N PHE A 338 -6.77 -12.77 8.85
CA PHE A 338 -6.02 -13.71 8.00
C PHE A 338 -5.63 -14.98 8.75
#